data_AF-A0A914A0N1-F1
#
_entry.id   AF-A0A914A0N1-F1
#
_cell.length_a   1.000
_cell.length_b   1.000
_cell.length_c   1.000
_cell.angle_alpha   90.00
_cell.angle_beta   90.00
_cell.angle_gamma   90.00
#
_symmetry.space_group_name_H-M   'P 1'
#
loop_
_entity.id
_entity.type
_entity.pdbx_description
1 polymer ?
#
loop_
_entity_poly.entity_id
_entity_poly.type
_entity_poly.pdbx_seq_one_letter_code
_entity_poly.pdbx_strand_id
1 'polypeptide(L)'
;MGPRTRKFWLVFCSVFATFSFFAVLNRTDDNDVYEYTAKLQELQVRIRNTELQSDTRKAEVRHLQREIQKIREEVARGNISNQFLQSEASHETLAKLRSQLLQGQNDGNWSMMHLPSILQYMPHLIGKPDSLQPAFHLSKGVTQVSMVIGVPTIKRDVESYLMETLSSLVAGLSPEEKIDCLIVVLIAEVDIDFVRKQASLIQSNFQPELDSGLLEVISPRPDYYPDLNAVRETFGDTQDRVKWRTKQNLDFSYLMMYSQSRGKYYVQLEDDLVAQAGYFTTMKTFAMQQQNKNWLLLEFSALGFIGKMFKTRDLNMIVEFFLMFHKDKPIDWLLDHILYVKVCNPEKDPKHCSREKAAYRIRYKPSQFQHIGLHSSLKGKVQKLKDKDFKKGFKRQFAHINPNAEVSSTINHYMKYTLLKAYQGEDIFWGTTPSAGDLVKFKFVPPILIQEFQFVSSNEQNPGDKLYNTIVEVLPSYQREKKEGILEADDSKDGQTNRTEDGYIQVGQFDEGKAIGKVNSNIGEVEELRLRVMEDLKNWVILSNIHIVPVVKK
;
A
#
# COMPACT_ATOMS: atom_id res chain seq x y z
N MET A 1 -32.61 54.67 -24.80
CA MET A 1 -31.13 54.76 -24.85
C MET A 1 -30.70 55.28 -26.21
N GLY A 2 -29.97 56.40 -26.25
CA GLY A 2 -29.54 57.01 -27.50
C GLY A 2 -28.54 56.14 -28.30
N PRO A 3 -28.35 56.41 -29.59
CA PRO A 3 -27.46 55.64 -30.46
C PRO A 3 -26.00 55.62 -29.99
N ARG A 4 -25.55 56.62 -29.21
CA ARG A 4 -24.22 56.65 -28.58
C ARG A 4 -24.07 55.64 -27.43
N THR A 5 -25.09 55.47 -26.59
CA THR A 5 -25.08 54.50 -25.48
C THR A 5 -25.10 53.03 -25.95
N ARG A 6 -25.71 52.73 -27.11
CA ARG A 6 -25.69 51.39 -27.71
C ARG A 6 -24.32 51.00 -28.24
N LYS A 7 -23.60 51.92 -28.87
CA LYS A 7 -22.22 51.68 -29.36
C LYS A 7 -21.25 51.43 -28.21
N PHE A 8 -21.40 52.17 -27.11
CA PHE A 8 -20.56 51.99 -25.93
C PHE A 8 -20.78 50.61 -25.27
N TRP A 9 -22.04 50.17 -25.16
CA TRP A 9 -22.38 48.84 -24.64
C TRP A 9 -21.90 47.70 -25.54
N LEU A 10 -21.98 47.85 -26.87
CA LEU A 10 -21.49 46.85 -27.81
C LEU A 10 -19.96 46.69 -27.77
N VAL A 11 -19.23 47.80 -27.63
CA VAL A 11 -17.76 47.77 -27.46
C VAL A 11 -17.38 47.20 -26.10
N PHE A 12 -18.14 47.52 -25.04
CA PHE A 12 -17.89 46.98 -23.71
C PHE A 12 -18.14 45.46 -23.65
N CYS A 13 -19.23 44.99 -24.27
CA CYS A 13 -19.53 43.56 -24.38
C CYS A 13 -18.52 42.82 -25.25
N SER A 14 -18.02 43.42 -26.34
CA SER A 14 -17.00 42.75 -27.17
C SER A 14 -15.66 42.62 -26.46
N VAL A 15 -15.24 43.64 -25.70
CA VAL A 15 -14.01 43.59 -24.88
C VAL A 15 -14.14 42.58 -23.73
N PHE A 16 -15.30 42.49 -23.09
CA PHE A 16 -15.53 41.48 -22.05
C PHE A 16 -15.63 40.06 -22.62
N ALA A 17 -16.24 39.90 -23.79
CA ALA A 17 -16.32 38.62 -24.47
C ALA A 17 -14.93 38.14 -24.91
N THR A 18 -14.07 39.01 -25.44
CA THR A 18 -12.69 38.63 -25.81
C THR A 18 -11.84 38.33 -24.57
N PHE A 19 -11.99 39.06 -23.47
CA PHE A 19 -11.30 38.74 -22.21
C PHE A 19 -11.75 37.41 -21.61
N SER A 20 -13.05 37.13 -21.65
CA SER A 20 -13.61 35.86 -21.16
C SER A 20 -13.19 34.69 -22.04
N PHE A 21 -13.12 34.90 -23.36
CA PHE A 21 -12.63 33.89 -24.30
C PHE A 21 -11.12 33.63 -24.12
N PHE A 22 -10.33 34.67 -23.83
CA PHE A 22 -8.91 34.54 -23.49
C PHE A 22 -8.71 33.82 -22.14
N ALA A 23 -9.55 34.09 -21.14
CA ALA A 23 -9.51 33.41 -19.84
C ALA A 23 -9.94 31.93 -19.93
N VAL A 24 -10.84 31.59 -20.87
CA VAL A 24 -11.26 30.21 -21.13
C VAL A 24 -10.24 29.46 -21.99
N LEU A 25 -9.58 30.12 -22.95
CA LEU A 25 -8.50 29.53 -23.77
C LEU A 25 -7.19 29.34 -23.01
N ASN A 26 -6.87 30.21 -22.03
CA ASN A 26 -5.72 30.05 -21.13
C ASN A 26 -6.01 29.12 -19.94
N ARG A 27 -7.19 28.49 -19.89
CA ARG A 27 -7.51 27.44 -18.94
C ARG A 27 -6.99 26.10 -19.46
N THR A 28 -5.71 26.05 -19.81
CA THR A 28 -4.98 24.80 -19.99
C THR A 28 -4.72 24.20 -18.61
N ASP A 29 -5.41 23.09 -18.32
CA ASP A 29 -5.22 22.11 -17.25
C ASP A 29 -4.29 22.50 -16.08
N ASP A 30 -4.82 23.25 -15.11
CA ASP A 30 -4.18 23.40 -13.78
C ASP A 30 -3.90 22.03 -13.12
N ASN A 31 -4.69 21.00 -13.44
CA ASN A 31 -4.49 19.62 -12.98
C ASN A 31 -3.27 18.96 -13.61
N ASP A 32 -3.04 19.15 -14.91
CA ASP A 32 -1.86 18.59 -15.59
C ASP A 32 -0.59 19.27 -15.09
N VAL A 33 -0.62 20.60 -14.91
CA VAL A 33 0.52 21.34 -14.34
C VAL A 33 0.84 20.85 -12.92
N TYR A 34 -0.16 20.56 -12.10
CA TYR A 34 0.03 19.96 -10.78
C TYR A 34 0.63 18.54 -10.86
N GLU A 35 0.19 17.72 -11.80
CA GLU A 35 0.73 16.37 -11.99
C GLU A 35 2.18 16.38 -12.50
N TYR A 36 2.48 17.25 -13.47
CA TYR A 36 3.84 17.42 -14.00
C TYR A 36 4.79 18.01 -12.96
N THR A 37 4.34 18.97 -12.13
CA THR A 37 5.14 19.52 -11.04
C THR A 37 5.40 18.50 -9.95
N ALA A 38 4.42 17.66 -9.60
CA ALA A 38 4.61 16.54 -8.67
C ALA A 38 5.62 15.50 -9.23
N LYS A 39 5.51 15.14 -10.51
CA LYS A 39 6.47 14.26 -11.21
C LYS A 39 7.88 14.86 -11.24
N LEU A 40 8.01 16.17 -11.48
CA LEU A 40 9.30 16.87 -11.47
C LEU A 40 9.94 16.88 -10.08
N GLN A 41 9.16 17.14 -9.03
CA GLN A 41 9.66 17.07 -7.65
C GLN A 41 10.10 15.66 -7.28
N GLU A 42 9.33 14.65 -7.70
CA GLU A 42 9.71 13.25 -7.52
C GLU A 42 11.04 12.93 -8.21
N LEU A 43 11.20 13.34 -9.46
CA LEU A 43 12.43 13.16 -10.23
C LEU A 43 13.62 13.88 -9.59
N GLN A 44 13.43 15.11 -9.10
CA GLN A 44 14.49 15.86 -8.40
C GLN A 44 14.92 15.17 -7.10
N VAL A 45 13.96 14.66 -6.31
CA VAL A 45 14.26 13.89 -5.09
C VAL A 45 14.98 12.59 -5.44
N ARG A 46 14.59 11.93 -6.53
CA ARG A 46 15.25 10.72 -7.02
C ARG A 46 16.69 11.00 -7.43
N ILE A 47 16.93 12.04 -8.23
CA ILE A 47 18.28 12.46 -8.64
C ILE A 47 19.13 12.73 -7.40
N ARG A 48 18.64 13.54 -6.47
CA ARG A 48 19.39 13.88 -5.24
C ARG A 48 19.75 12.64 -4.42
N ASN A 49 18.83 11.67 -4.29
CA ASN A 49 19.11 10.43 -3.57
C ASN A 49 20.13 9.56 -4.31
N THR A 50 20.03 9.48 -5.64
CA THR A 50 20.99 8.75 -6.48
C THR A 50 22.37 9.40 -6.45
N GLU A 51 22.45 10.74 -6.46
CA GLU A 51 23.67 11.51 -6.28
C GLU A 51 24.29 11.24 -4.90
N LEU A 52 23.50 11.31 -3.82
CA LEU A 52 23.98 11.01 -2.47
C LEU A 52 24.54 9.58 -2.35
N GLN A 53 23.85 8.59 -2.92
CA GLN A 53 24.34 7.20 -2.97
C GLN A 53 25.61 7.07 -3.81
N SER A 54 25.66 7.74 -4.96
CA SER A 54 26.83 7.77 -5.84
C SER A 54 28.03 8.41 -5.13
N ASP A 55 27.83 9.51 -4.42
CA ASP A 55 28.89 10.22 -3.71
C ASP A 55 29.38 9.46 -2.47
N THR A 56 28.48 8.77 -1.77
CA THR A 56 28.82 7.85 -0.68
C THR A 56 29.70 6.71 -1.22
N ARG A 57 29.26 6.04 -2.30
CA ARG A 57 30.06 5.00 -2.97
C ARG A 57 31.38 5.53 -3.52
N LYS A 58 31.42 6.73 -4.09
CA LYS A 58 32.68 7.37 -4.54
C LYS A 58 33.59 7.69 -3.36
N ALA A 59 33.05 8.09 -2.21
CA ALA A 59 33.84 8.34 -1.02
C ALA A 59 34.45 7.04 -0.47
N GLU A 60 33.67 5.96 -0.39
CA GLU A 60 34.11 4.62 -0.04
C GLU A 60 35.17 4.09 -1.02
N VAL A 61 34.92 4.17 -2.33
CA VAL A 61 35.88 3.74 -3.36
C VAL A 61 37.15 4.58 -3.29
N ARG A 62 37.07 5.90 -3.12
CA ARG A 62 38.25 6.76 -2.96
C ARG A 62 39.01 6.48 -1.66
N HIS A 63 38.32 6.03 -0.62
CA HIS A 63 38.94 5.60 0.63
C HIS A 63 39.71 4.30 0.40
N LEU A 64 39.06 3.28 -0.15
CA LEU A 64 39.66 1.99 -0.50
C LEU A 64 40.82 2.14 -1.49
N GLN A 65 40.69 3.01 -2.50
CA GLN A 65 41.77 3.33 -3.45
C GLN A 65 42.97 3.96 -2.75
N ARG A 66 42.76 4.84 -1.76
CA ARG A 66 43.84 5.44 -0.95
C ARG A 66 44.51 4.41 -0.05
N GLU A 67 43.75 3.49 0.54
CA GLU A 67 44.30 2.37 1.31
C GLU A 67 45.14 1.44 0.43
N ILE A 68 44.62 1.04 -0.73
CA ILE A 68 45.35 0.20 -1.70
C ILE A 68 46.61 0.89 -2.20
N GLN A 69 46.55 2.19 -2.50
CA GLN A 69 47.70 2.96 -2.98
C GLN A 69 48.79 3.07 -1.92
N LYS A 70 48.42 3.30 -0.65
CA LYS A 70 49.38 3.32 0.46
C LYS A 70 50.03 1.95 0.69
N ILE A 71 49.25 0.87 0.64
CA ILE A 71 49.78 -0.50 0.72
C ILE A 71 50.77 -0.76 -0.44
N ARG A 72 50.44 -0.31 -1.65
CA ARG A 72 51.32 -0.45 -2.82
C ARG A 72 52.63 0.33 -2.67
N GLU A 73 52.58 1.53 -2.09
CA GLU A 73 53.75 2.36 -1.80
C GLU A 73 54.62 1.76 -0.69
N GLU A 74 54.03 1.15 0.33
CA GLU A 74 54.75 0.43 1.39
C GLU A 74 55.41 -0.86 0.87
N VAL A 75 54.72 -1.63 0.03
CA VAL A 75 55.29 -2.81 -0.66
C VAL A 75 56.42 -2.42 -1.61
N ALA A 76 56.37 -1.23 -2.22
CA ALA A 76 57.46 -0.72 -3.05
C ALA A 76 58.66 -0.19 -2.26
N ARG A 77 58.46 0.24 -1.00
CA ARG A 77 59.54 0.70 -0.09
C ARG A 77 60.23 -0.45 0.64
N GLY A 78 59.51 -1.53 0.95
CA GLY A 78 60.12 -2.79 1.34
C GLY A 78 60.77 -3.41 0.10
N ASN A 79 62.09 -3.61 0.14
CA ASN A 79 62.87 -4.06 -1.02
C ASN A 79 62.55 -5.54 -1.37
N ILE A 80 61.33 -5.83 -1.82
CA ILE A 80 60.93 -7.12 -2.39
C ILE A 80 61.24 -7.03 -3.88
N SER A 81 62.46 -7.42 -4.22
CA SER A 81 62.96 -7.42 -5.59
C SER A 81 61.95 -8.04 -6.57
N ASN A 82 61.83 -7.39 -7.73
CA ASN A 82 61.00 -7.72 -8.90
C ASN A 82 61.19 -9.13 -9.51
N GLN A 83 61.82 -10.08 -8.79
CA GLN A 83 61.86 -11.50 -9.16
C GLN A 83 60.62 -12.29 -8.71
N PHE A 84 59.69 -11.69 -7.96
CA PHE A 84 58.58 -12.40 -7.30
C PHE A 84 57.21 -12.30 -8.00
N LEU A 85 57.15 -11.76 -9.22
CA LEU A 85 55.89 -11.57 -9.97
C LEU A 85 55.62 -12.65 -11.03
N GLN A 86 56.43 -13.72 -11.09
CA GLN A 86 56.34 -14.75 -12.14
C GLN A 86 56.17 -16.20 -11.65
N SER A 87 55.82 -16.46 -10.39
CA SER A 87 55.46 -17.83 -9.97
C SER A 87 54.09 -17.91 -9.33
N GLU A 88 53.44 -19.08 -9.50
CA GLU A 88 52.09 -19.45 -9.04
C GLU A 88 51.88 -19.43 -7.51
N ALA A 89 52.81 -18.84 -6.74
CA ALA A 89 52.74 -18.65 -5.29
C ALA A 89 52.01 -17.37 -4.85
N SER A 90 51.24 -16.75 -5.76
CA SER A 90 50.53 -15.48 -5.52
C SER A 90 49.39 -15.61 -4.50
N HIS A 91 48.74 -16.77 -4.40
CA HIS A 91 47.58 -16.97 -3.53
C HIS A 91 47.92 -17.11 -2.03
N GLU A 92 48.99 -17.83 -1.70
CA GLU A 92 49.37 -18.08 -0.31
C GLU A 92 50.05 -16.86 0.33
N THR A 93 50.78 -16.09 -0.49
CA THR A 93 51.46 -14.86 -0.07
C THR A 93 50.46 -13.72 0.14
N LEU A 94 49.43 -13.61 -0.71
CA LEU A 94 48.30 -12.68 -0.50
C LEU A 94 47.48 -13.05 0.74
N ALA A 95 47.32 -14.35 1.04
CA ALA A 95 46.67 -14.80 2.27
C ALA A 95 47.46 -14.42 3.53
N LYS A 96 48.79 -14.55 3.49
CA LYS A 96 49.70 -14.15 4.59
C LYS A 96 49.75 -12.63 4.80
N LEU A 97 49.79 -11.84 3.72
CA LEU A 97 49.71 -10.37 3.78
C LEU A 97 48.35 -9.91 4.34
N ARG A 98 47.26 -10.60 3.98
CA ARG A 98 45.91 -10.32 4.48
C ARG A 98 45.77 -10.71 5.96
N SER A 99 46.41 -11.79 6.42
CA SER A 99 46.45 -12.12 7.85
C SER A 99 47.31 -11.15 8.66
N GLN A 100 48.40 -10.62 8.08
CA GLN A 100 49.22 -9.58 8.72
C GLN A 100 48.52 -8.21 8.78
N LEU A 101 47.73 -7.86 7.78
CA LEU A 101 46.88 -6.65 7.80
C LEU A 101 45.72 -6.74 8.80
N LEU A 102 45.25 -7.95 9.12
CA LEU A 102 44.18 -8.18 10.11
C LEU A 102 44.72 -8.37 11.54
N GLN A 103 45.98 -8.78 11.71
CA GLN A 103 46.68 -8.84 12.99
C GLN A 103 47.56 -7.60 13.15
N GLY A 104 46.95 -6.48 13.55
CA GLY A 104 47.69 -5.26 13.86
C GLY A 104 48.69 -5.46 15.00
N GLN A 105 49.96 -5.66 14.66
CA GLN A 105 51.08 -5.39 15.55
C GLN A 105 52.21 -4.69 14.78
N ASN A 106 52.57 -3.53 15.33
CA ASN A 106 53.78 -2.73 15.11
C ASN A 106 53.94 -2.11 13.71
N ASP A 107 53.34 -0.95 13.51
CA ASP A 107 54.09 0.31 13.59
C ASP A 107 53.15 1.50 13.36
N GLY A 108 53.28 2.53 14.21
CA GLY A 108 52.34 3.62 14.33
C GLY A 108 52.39 4.59 13.14
N ASN A 109 51.42 4.48 12.22
CA ASN A 109 50.75 5.64 11.60
C ASN A 109 49.58 5.24 10.68
N TRP A 110 48.62 4.44 11.16
CA TRP A 110 47.41 4.14 10.39
C TRP A 110 46.39 5.27 10.52
N SER A 111 45.81 5.69 9.40
CA SER A 111 44.65 6.59 9.38
C SER A 111 43.52 5.98 10.23
N MET A 112 43.33 6.54 11.41
CA MET A 112 42.67 5.96 12.59
C MET A 112 41.14 5.76 12.52
N MET A 113 40.51 5.83 11.34
CA MET A 113 39.05 5.66 11.23
C MET A 113 38.68 4.45 10.38
N HIS A 114 38.29 3.35 11.04
CA HIS A 114 37.60 2.24 10.39
C HIS A 114 36.14 2.64 10.14
N LEU A 115 35.70 2.59 8.89
CA LEU A 115 34.31 2.82 8.54
C LEU A 115 33.47 1.62 9.02
N PRO A 116 32.37 1.83 9.76
CA PRO A 116 31.44 0.76 10.09
C PRO A 116 30.95 0.08 8.81
N SER A 117 30.95 -1.24 8.82
CA SER A 117 30.46 -2.03 7.69
C SER A 117 29.60 -3.18 8.19
N ILE A 118 28.75 -3.70 7.30
CA ILE A 118 27.93 -4.89 7.56
C ILE A 118 28.77 -6.11 8.02
N LEU A 119 30.03 -6.17 7.60
CA LEU A 119 30.97 -7.23 7.97
C LEU A 119 31.35 -7.19 9.46
N GLN A 120 31.20 -6.04 10.12
CA GLN A 120 31.40 -5.93 11.56
C GLN A 120 30.32 -6.70 12.34
N TYR A 121 29.08 -6.72 11.84
CA TYR A 121 27.98 -7.47 12.43
C TYR A 121 27.97 -8.95 11.97
N MET A 122 28.62 -9.24 10.84
CA MET A 122 28.75 -10.58 10.26
C MET A 122 30.22 -10.93 9.93
N PRO A 123 31.07 -11.09 10.96
CA PRO A 123 32.51 -11.28 10.76
C PRO A 123 32.87 -12.60 10.06
N HIS A 124 31.99 -13.59 10.08
CA HIS A 124 32.18 -14.87 9.37
C HIS A 124 32.19 -14.74 7.84
N LEU A 125 31.74 -13.60 7.30
CA LEU A 125 31.79 -13.28 5.87
C LEU A 125 33.16 -12.72 5.45
N ILE A 126 34.02 -12.35 6.40
CA ILE A 126 35.36 -11.82 6.10
C ILE A 126 36.17 -12.92 5.40
N GLY A 127 36.74 -12.57 4.25
CA GLY A 127 37.48 -13.52 3.40
C GLY A 127 36.60 -14.36 2.47
N LYS A 128 35.27 -14.18 2.49
CA LYS A 128 34.32 -14.90 1.63
C LYS A 128 33.47 -13.92 0.78
N PRO A 129 34.04 -13.36 -0.30
CA PRO A 129 33.36 -12.31 -1.08
C PRO A 129 32.05 -12.78 -1.72
N ASP A 130 31.95 -14.07 -2.05
CA ASP A 130 30.77 -14.60 -2.73
C ASP A 130 29.61 -14.92 -1.77
N SER A 131 29.80 -14.81 -0.45
CA SER A 131 28.76 -15.17 0.54
C SER A 131 27.53 -14.27 0.49
N LEU A 132 27.65 -13.08 -0.11
CA LEU A 132 26.53 -12.16 -0.34
C LEU A 132 25.90 -12.34 -1.73
N GLN A 133 26.42 -13.24 -2.57
CA GLN A 133 25.83 -13.58 -3.84
C GLN A 133 24.85 -14.76 -3.67
N PRO A 134 23.75 -14.79 -4.44
CA PRO A 134 22.86 -15.95 -4.43
C PRO A 134 23.56 -17.23 -4.89
N ALA A 135 23.31 -18.33 -4.19
CA ALA A 135 23.72 -19.68 -4.61
C ALA A 135 22.90 -20.18 -5.80
N PHE A 136 21.63 -19.78 -5.83
CA PHE A 136 20.69 -20.03 -6.91
C PHE A 136 20.06 -18.70 -7.31
N HIS A 137 19.95 -18.47 -8.62
CA HIS A 137 19.45 -17.22 -9.16
C HIS A 137 18.69 -17.46 -10.46
N LEU A 138 17.39 -17.16 -10.44
CA LEU A 138 16.52 -17.16 -11.61
C LEU A 138 15.90 -15.77 -11.74
N SER A 139 16.40 -14.98 -12.69
CA SER A 139 16.05 -13.57 -12.83
C SER A 139 16.26 -13.08 -14.26
N LYS A 140 15.42 -12.12 -14.68
CA LYS A 140 15.60 -11.34 -15.92
C LYS A 140 16.29 -10.00 -15.68
N GLY A 141 16.70 -9.69 -14.44
CA GLY A 141 17.38 -8.46 -14.07
C GLY A 141 16.49 -7.21 -14.13
N VAL A 142 15.18 -7.36 -13.91
CA VAL A 142 14.25 -6.22 -13.94
C VAL A 142 14.59 -5.25 -12.80
N THR A 143 14.68 -3.98 -13.15
CA THR A 143 14.94 -2.87 -12.23
C THR A 143 14.01 -1.70 -12.55
N GLN A 144 13.95 -0.73 -11.63
CA GLN A 144 13.18 0.51 -11.75
C GLN A 144 11.65 0.35 -11.70
N VAL A 145 11.15 -0.73 -11.11
CA VAL A 145 9.72 -0.90 -10.82
C VAL A 145 9.26 0.03 -9.70
N SER A 146 7.97 0.34 -9.64
CA SER A 146 7.42 1.10 -8.51
C SER A 146 7.48 0.32 -7.21
N MET A 147 7.26 -1.00 -7.24
CA MET A 147 7.16 -1.82 -6.05
C MET A 147 7.87 -3.17 -6.21
N VAL A 148 8.71 -3.50 -5.23
CA VAL A 148 9.32 -4.82 -5.09
C VAL A 148 8.67 -5.54 -3.91
N ILE A 149 8.15 -6.73 -4.14
CA ILE A 149 7.49 -7.57 -3.14
C ILE A 149 8.43 -8.72 -2.79
N GLY A 150 8.89 -8.77 -1.55
CA GLY A 150 9.72 -9.86 -1.04
C GLY A 150 8.89 -10.96 -0.38
N VAL A 151 9.00 -12.19 -0.87
CA VAL A 151 8.32 -13.37 -0.32
C VAL A 151 9.36 -14.43 0.08
N PRO A 152 9.74 -14.52 1.36
CA PRO A 152 10.63 -15.56 1.85
C PRO A 152 9.84 -16.85 2.12
N THR A 153 10.43 -17.99 1.78
CA THR A 153 9.89 -19.32 2.05
C THR A 153 10.95 -20.21 2.67
N ILE A 154 10.53 -21.09 3.57
CA ILE A 154 11.40 -22.09 4.22
C ILE A 154 10.75 -23.47 4.11
N LYS A 155 11.56 -24.51 4.29
CA LYS A 155 11.06 -25.88 4.27
C LYS A 155 10.13 -26.11 5.46
N ARG A 156 8.89 -26.49 5.17
CA ARG A 156 7.87 -26.86 6.15
C ARG A 156 7.69 -28.39 6.17
N ASP A 157 7.42 -28.93 7.35
CA ASP A 157 7.25 -30.39 7.52
C ASP A 157 5.86 -30.88 7.08
N VAL A 158 4.84 -30.02 7.13
CA VAL A 158 3.42 -30.41 6.98
C VAL A 158 2.85 -29.99 5.63
N GLU A 159 2.82 -28.69 5.35
CA GLU A 159 2.15 -28.12 4.18
C GLU A 159 2.93 -26.92 3.65
N SER A 160 2.95 -26.74 2.33
CA SER A 160 3.55 -25.59 1.65
C SER A 160 2.46 -24.69 1.09
N TYR A 161 2.48 -23.40 1.46
CA TYR A 161 1.49 -22.40 1.04
C TYR A 161 1.99 -21.50 -0.10
N LEU A 162 3.27 -21.62 -0.48
CA LEU A 162 3.93 -20.70 -1.41
C LEU A 162 3.19 -20.55 -2.74
N MET A 163 2.74 -21.67 -3.34
CA MET A 163 2.08 -21.65 -4.65
C MET A 163 0.72 -20.95 -4.60
N GLU A 164 -0.03 -21.09 -3.50
CA GLU A 164 -1.30 -20.40 -3.29
C GLU A 164 -1.06 -18.90 -3.10
N THR A 165 -0.05 -18.54 -2.30
CA THR A 165 0.36 -17.15 -2.09
C THR A 165 0.77 -16.48 -3.40
N LEU A 166 1.64 -17.12 -4.19
CA LEU A 166 2.08 -16.58 -5.50
C LEU A 166 0.92 -16.46 -6.48
N SER A 167 0.05 -17.49 -6.56
CA SER A 167 -1.16 -17.43 -7.39
C SER A 167 -2.05 -16.25 -7.00
N SER A 168 -2.27 -16.03 -5.70
CA SER A 168 -3.07 -14.91 -5.20
C SER A 168 -2.42 -13.55 -5.51
N LEU A 169 -1.11 -13.42 -5.36
CA LEU A 169 -0.38 -12.18 -5.65
C LEU A 169 -0.41 -11.84 -7.14
N VAL A 170 -0.20 -12.82 -8.01
CA VAL A 170 -0.21 -12.63 -9.47
C VAL A 170 -1.61 -12.35 -9.99
N ALA A 171 -2.63 -13.05 -9.48
CA ALA A 171 -4.03 -12.83 -9.86
C ALA A 171 -4.56 -11.48 -9.38
N GLY A 172 -3.98 -10.91 -8.32
CA GLY A 172 -4.35 -9.60 -7.79
C GLY A 172 -3.82 -8.40 -8.60
N LEU A 173 -3.01 -8.63 -9.65
CA LEU A 173 -2.37 -7.59 -10.48
C LEU A 173 -3.06 -7.43 -11.84
N SER A 174 -3.26 -6.20 -12.29
CA SER A 174 -3.61 -5.89 -13.68
C SER A 174 -2.43 -6.11 -14.63
N PRO A 175 -2.66 -6.24 -15.95
CA PRO A 175 -1.57 -6.36 -16.94
C PRO A 175 -0.52 -5.24 -16.87
N GLU A 176 -0.95 -4.00 -16.61
CA GLU A 176 -0.06 -2.85 -16.46
C GLU A 176 0.74 -2.92 -15.15
N GLU A 177 0.09 -3.33 -14.07
CA GLU A 177 0.75 -3.51 -12.76
C GLU A 177 1.80 -4.63 -12.81
N LYS A 178 1.58 -5.69 -13.60
CA LYS A 178 2.56 -6.77 -13.78
C LYS A 178 3.89 -6.28 -14.38
N ILE A 179 3.90 -5.16 -15.12
CA ILE A 179 5.12 -4.57 -15.70
C ILE A 179 5.82 -3.67 -14.67
N ASP A 180 5.06 -3.08 -13.74
CA ASP A 180 5.54 -2.12 -12.73
C ASP A 180 5.74 -2.76 -11.33
N CYS A 181 5.73 -4.09 -11.28
CA CYS A 181 5.88 -4.89 -10.07
C CYS A 181 7.01 -5.91 -10.25
N LEU A 182 7.75 -6.18 -9.17
CA LEU A 182 8.70 -7.28 -9.10
C LEU A 182 8.44 -8.09 -7.83
N ILE A 183 8.18 -9.38 -7.97
CA ILE A 183 8.05 -10.33 -6.86
C ILE A 183 9.36 -11.12 -6.76
N VAL A 184 10.07 -10.96 -5.64
CA VAL A 184 11.30 -11.70 -5.35
C VAL A 184 11.01 -12.78 -4.32
N VAL A 185 11.11 -14.03 -4.74
CA VAL A 185 10.98 -15.20 -3.88
C VAL A 185 12.34 -15.60 -3.36
N LEU A 186 12.51 -15.52 -2.03
CA LEU A 186 13.70 -16.03 -1.35
C LEU A 186 13.40 -17.44 -0.84
N ILE A 187 13.98 -18.45 -1.48
CA ILE A 187 14.03 -19.80 -0.90
C ILE A 187 15.14 -19.77 0.15
N ALA A 188 14.76 -19.56 1.41
CA ALA A 188 15.68 -19.36 2.51
C ALA A 188 16.23 -20.70 3.06
N GLU A 189 16.70 -21.55 2.15
CA GLU A 189 17.29 -22.85 2.44
C GLU A 189 18.70 -22.93 1.84
N VAL A 190 19.53 -23.79 2.42
CA VAL A 190 20.91 -24.02 1.96
C VAL A 190 21.06 -25.35 1.20
N ASP A 191 20.08 -26.24 1.32
CA ASP A 191 20.00 -27.51 0.59
C ASP A 191 19.63 -27.26 -0.86
N ILE A 192 20.62 -27.38 -1.75
CA ILE A 192 20.47 -27.07 -3.18
C ILE A 192 19.45 -27.97 -3.88
N ASP A 193 19.26 -29.22 -3.42
CA ASP A 193 18.32 -30.13 -4.05
C ASP A 193 16.89 -29.75 -3.71
N PHE A 194 16.63 -29.33 -2.47
CA PHE A 194 15.37 -28.73 -2.09
C PHE A 194 15.11 -27.42 -2.86
N VAL A 195 16.13 -26.55 -2.96
CA VAL A 195 16.03 -25.28 -3.69
C VAL A 195 15.69 -25.51 -5.16
N ARG A 196 16.39 -26.43 -5.83
CA ARG A 196 16.08 -26.79 -7.23
C ARG A 196 14.67 -27.34 -7.38
N LYS A 197 14.24 -28.24 -6.48
CA LYS A 197 12.89 -28.79 -6.50
C LYS A 197 11.82 -27.70 -6.38
N GLN A 198 11.99 -26.76 -5.45
CA GLN A 198 11.08 -25.63 -5.30
C GLN A 198 11.13 -24.69 -6.50
N ALA A 199 12.32 -24.37 -7.00
CA ALA A 199 12.47 -23.54 -8.19
C ALA A 199 11.80 -24.17 -9.43
N SER A 200 11.95 -25.48 -9.63
CA SER A 200 11.26 -26.20 -10.71
C SER A 200 9.75 -26.18 -10.56
N LEU A 201 9.23 -26.25 -9.33
CA LEU A 201 7.79 -26.13 -9.07
C LEU A 201 7.27 -24.71 -9.36
N ILE A 202 8.02 -23.68 -8.99
CA ILE A 202 7.70 -22.30 -9.36
C ILE A 202 7.72 -22.16 -10.89
N GLN A 203 8.76 -22.71 -11.52
CA GLN A 203 8.92 -22.67 -12.97
C GLN A 203 7.77 -23.33 -13.72
N SER A 204 7.30 -24.50 -13.26
CA SER A 204 6.17 -25.18 -13.90
C SER A 204 4.85 -24.43 -13.79
N ASN A 205 4.62 -23.67 -12.71
CA ASN A 205 3.35 -22.99 -12.45
C ASN A 205 3.33 -21.53 -12.91
N PHE A 206 4.49 -20.87 -12.98
CA PHE A 206 4.62 -19.43 -13.22
C PHE A 206 5.63 -19.09 -14.32
N GLN A 207 5.81 -19.98 -15.31
CA GLN A 207 6.69 -19.76 -16.45
C GLN A 207 6.43 -18.40 -17.15
N PRO A 208 5.17 -17.99 -17.42
CA PRO A 208 4.90 -16.68 -18.04
C PRO A 208 5.37 -15.49 -17.19
N GLU A 209 5.23 -15.57 -15.87
CA GLU A 209 5.65 -14.52 -14.93
C GLU A 209 7.16 -14.45 -14.76
N LEU A 210 7.85 -15.60 -14.83
CA LEU A 210 9.31 -15.65 -14.87
C LEU A 210 9.86 -15.08 -16.19
N ASP A 211 9.18 -15.35 -17.30
CA ASP A 211 9.60 -14.87 -18.61
C ASP A 211 9.36 -13.38 -18.82
N SER A 212 8.26 -12.84 -18.27
CA SER A 212 8.00 -11.39 -18.26
C SER A 212 8.90 -10.61 -17.29
N GLY A 213 9.54 -11.30 -16.34
CA GLY A 213 10.38 -10.68 -15.31
C GLY A 213 9.60 -10.15 -14.11
N LEU A 214 8.30 -10.47 -14.00
CA LEU A 214 7.49 -10.19 -12.82
C LEU A 214 7.97 -10.99 -11.60
N LEU A 215 8.44 -12.22 -11.81
CA LEU A 215 8.87 -13.13 -10.74
C LEU A 215 10.37 -13.41 -10.81
N GLU A 216 11.04 -13.39 -9.66
CA GLU A 216 12.43 -13.82 -9.50
C GLU A 216 12.57 -14.80 -8.35
N VAL A 217 13.51 -15.73 -8.46
CA VAL A 217 13.79 -16.72 -7.42
C VAL A 217 15.28 -16.66 -7.05
N ILE A 218 15.55 -16.52 -5.76
CA ILE A 218 16.91 -16.50 -5.21
C ILE A 218 17.03 -17.45 -4.01
N SER A 219 18.26 -17.93 -3.79
CA SER A 219 18.64 -18.69 -2.59
C SER A 219 19.98 -18.20 -2.07
N PRO A 220 20.17 -18.05 -0.75
CA PRO A 220 21.44 -17.62 -0.19
C PRO A 220 22.47 -18.76 -0.20
N ARG A 221 23.77 -18.42 -0.19
CA ARG A 221 24.85 -19.41 0.03
C ARG A 221 24.88 -19.86 1.49
N PRO A 222 25.34 -21.10 1.77
CA PRO A 222 25.51 -21.57 3.15
C PRO A 222 26.39 -20.63 3.98
N ASP A 223 27.45 -20.08 3.36
CA ASP A 223 28.38 -19.16 4.02
C ASP A 223 27.75 -17.83 4.48
N TYR A 224 26.58 -17.46 3.94
CA TYR A 224 25.85 -16.27 4.39
C TYR A 224 25.49 -16.37 5.88
N TYR A 225 25.11 -17.58 6.32
CA TYR A 225 24.67 -17.79 7.69
C TYR A 225 25.85 -18.02 8.63
N PRO A 226 25.85 -17.40 9.82
CA PRO A 226 26.78 -17.78 10.89
C PRO A 226 26.40 -19.15 11.45
N ASP A 227 27.23 -19.70 12.35
CA ASP A 227 26.83 -20.89 13.11
C ASP A 227 25.64 -20.54 14.04
N LEU A 228 24.44 -20.93 13.60
CA LEU A 228 23.21 -20.71 14.34
C LEU A 228 23.12 -21.58 15.60
N ASN A 229 23.92 -22.66 15.71
CA ASN A 229 23.95 -23.48 16.91
C ASN A 229 24.68 -22.80 18.08
N ALA A 230 25.56 -21.85 17.78
CA ALA A 230 26.31 -21.08 18.78
C ALA A 230 25.54 -19.86 19.32
N VAL A 231 24.30 -19.62 18.90
CA VAL A 231 23.50 -18.49 19.40
C VAL A 231 23.03 -18.78 20.82
N ARG A 232 23.06 -17.77 21.70
CA ARG A 232 22.68 -17.90 23.12
C ARG A 232 21.16 -17.88 23.30
N GLU A 233 20.64 -18.73 24.18
CA GLU A 233 19.24 -18.67 24.63
C GLU A 233 18.91 -17.35 25.34
N THR A 234 17.72 -16.80 25.04
CA THR A 234 17.26 -15.50 25.56
C THR A 234 15.74 -15.53 25.77
N PHE A 235 15.21 -14.71 26.69
CA PHE A 235 13.77 -14.57 26.93
C PHE A 235 13.04 -15.87 27.30
N GLY A 236 13.77 -16.90 27.77
CA GLY A 236 13.20 -18.21 28.05
C GLY A 236 12.80 -19.00 26.79
N ASP A 237 13.23 -18.55 25.61
CA ASP A 237 13.03 -19.29 24.36
C ASP A 237 14.00 -20.48 24.27
N THR A 238 13.51 -21.60 23.74
CA THR A 238 14.35 -22.75 23.41
C THR A 238 15.39 -22.42 22.35
N GLN A 239 16.50 -23.15 22.32
CA GLN A 239 17.52 -23.01 21.29
C GLN A 239 16.97 -23.03 19.86
N ASP A 240 15.99 -23.89 19.56
CA ASP A 240 15.35 -23.95 18.24
C ASP A 240 14.58 -22.68 17.89
N ARG A 241 13.88 -22.10 18.86
CA ARG A 241 13.17 -20.84 18.66
C ARG A 241 14.14 -19.67 18.48
N VAL A 242 15.25 -19.66 19.22
CA VAL A 242 16.30 -18.65 19.07
C VAL A 242 16.99 -18.75 17.71
N LYS A 243 17.32 -19.96 17.25
CA LYS A 243 17.81 -20.22 15.89
C LYS A 243 16.84 -19.69 14.85
N TRP A 244 15.57 -20.06 14.98
CA TRP A 244 14.51 -19.66 14.04
C TRP A 244 14.39 -18.13 13.92
N ARG A 245 14.27 -17.41 15.05
CA ARG A 245 14.14 -15.93 15.01
C ARG A 245 15.41 -15.23 14.53
N THR A 246 16.59 -15.80 14.82
CA THR A 246 17.88 -15.26 14.36
C THR A 246 18.01 -15.44 12.85
N LYS A 247 17.65 -16.62 12.35
CA LYS A 247 17.63 -16.90 10.91
C LYS A 247 16.65 -15.99 10.17
N GLN A 248 15.45 -15.79 10.71
CA GLN A 248 14.45 -14.90 10.11
C GLN A 248 14.98 -13.46 9.94
N ASN A 249 15.70 -12.92 10.92
CA ASN A 249 16.34 -11.60 10.80
C ASN A 249 17.32 -11.56 9.62
N LEU A 250 18.12 -12.62 9.44
CA LEU A 250 19.07 -12.73 8.34
C LEU A 250 18.36 -12.89 6.99
N ASP A 251 17.33 -13.73 6.91
CA ASP A 251 16.56 -13.98 5.69
C ASP A 251 15.92 -12.69 5.15
N PHE A 252 15.27 -11.91 6.03
CA PHE A 252 14.63 -10.66 5.64
C PHE A 252 15.67 -9.60 5.27
N SER A 253 16.79 -9.54 6.01
CA SER A 253 17.90 -8.65 5.68
C SER A 253 18.48 -8.97 4.30
N TYR A 254 18.68 -10.25 3.97
CA TYR A 254 19.14 -10.70 2.66
C TYR A 254 18.21 -10.24 1.53
N LEU A 255 16.91 -10.44 1.72
CA LEU A 255 15.90 -10.05 0.74
C LEU A 255 15.81 -8.53 0.54
N MET A 256 15.88 -7.76 1.63
CA MET A 256 15.93 -6.30 1.60
C MET A 256 17.18 -5.78 0.88
N MET A 257 18.36 -6.35 1.16
CA MET A 257 19.60 -5.99 0.48
C MET A 257 19.51 -6.25 -1.02
N TYR A 258 19.04 -7.44 -1.42
CA TYR A 258 18.88 -7.80 -2.83
C TYR A 258 17.89 -6.87 -3.56
N SER A 259 16.86 -6.41 -2.86
CA SER A 259 15.78 -5.60 -3.43
C SER A 259 16.08 -4.10 -3.48
N GLN A 260 17.13 -3.64 -2.80
CA GLN A 260 17.40 -2.22 -2.56
C GLN A 260 17.44 -1.37 -3.84
N SER A 261 18.10 -1.86 -4.90
CA SER A 261 18.28 -1.11 -6.15
C SER A 261 17.20 -1.38 -7.20
N ARG A 262 16.16 -2.17 -6.87
CA ARG A 262 15.24 -2.72 -7.87
C ARG A 262 13.95 -1.93 -8.04
N GLY A 263 13.54 -1.16 -7.04
CA GLY A 263 12.34 -0.31 -7.17
C GLY A 263 12.30 0.86 -6.21
N LYS A 264 11.17 1.59 -6.22
CA LYS A 264 10.94 2.76 -5.36
C LYS A 264 10.51 2.36 -3.95
N TYR A 265 9.63 1.37 -3.86
CA TYR A 265 9.14 0.82 -2.60
C TYR A 265 9.49 -0.67 -2.49
N TYR A 266 9.75 -1.12 -1.27
CA TYR A 266 9.92 -2.53 -0.93
C TYR A 266 8.82 -2.95 0.03
N VAL A 267 8.22 -4.12 -0.19
CA VAL A 267 7.17 -4.69 0.64
C VAL A 267 7.62 -6.06 1.13
N GLN A 268 7.70 -6.22 2.44
CA GLN A 268 7.94 -7.54 3.05
C GLN A 268 6.61 -8.27 3.23
N LEU A 269 6.53 -9.48 2.68
CA LEU A 269 5.45 -10.45 2.82
C LEU A 269 5.96 -11.77 3.41
N GLU A 270 5.06 -12.73 3.60
CA GLU A 270 5.32 -14.12 4.01
C GLU A 270 4.74 -15.07 2.95
N ASP A 271 5.09 -16.35 3.00
CA ASP A 271 4.71 -17.37 2.00
C ASP A 271 3.34 -18.04 2.25
N ASP A 272 2.58 -17.62 3.27
CA ASP A 272 1.30 -18.20 3.66
C ASP A 272 0.17 -17.17 3.82
N LEU A 273 -0.04 -16.38 2.77
CA LEU A 273 -1.05 -15.33 2.75
C LEU A 273 -1.87 -15.29 1.46
N VAL A 274 -3.02 -14.62 1.55
CA VAL A 274 -3.85 -14.26 0.40
C VAL A 274 -3.94 -12.75 0.31
N ALA A 275 -3.79 -12.23 -0.90
CA ALA A 275 -3.92 -10.81 -1.22
C ALA A 275 -5.33 -10.44 -1.66
N GLN A 276 -5.75 -9.22 -1.35
CA GLN A 276 -6.98 -8.63 -1.88
C GLN A 276 -6.79 -8.23 -3.35
N ALA A 277 -7.82 -8.38 -4.19
CA ALA A 277 -7.77 -7.87 -5.57
C ALA A 277 -7.51 -6.36 -5.60
N GLY A 278 -6.60 -5.89 -6.47
CA GLY A 278 -6.22 -4.48 -6.55
C GLY A 278 -5.37 -3.98 -5.39
N TYR A 279 -4.71 -4.88 -4.64
CA TYR A 279 -3.81 -4.50 -3.55
C TYR A 279 -2.69 -3.57 -4.03
N PHE A 280 -2.16 -3.79 -5.24
CA PHE A 280 -1.06 -3.01 -5.78
C PHE A 280 -1.45 -1.55 -5.99
N THR A 281 -2.52 -1.28 -6.77
CA THR A 281 -3.07 0.08 -6.94
C THR A 281 -3.37 0.73 -5.59
N THR A 282 -3.99 0.00 -4.66
CA THR A 282 -4.32 0.50 -3.33
C THR A 282 -3.07 0.94 -2.57
N MET A 283 -2.05 0.08 -2.53
CA MET A 283 -0.80 0.33 -1.83
C MET A 283 0.00 1.47 -2.46
N LYS A 284 0.09 1.50 -3.80
CA LYS A 284 0.80 2.53 -4.55
C LYS A 284 0.14 3.90 -4.35
N THR A 285 -1.19 3.97 -4.49
CA THR A 285 -1.97 5.20 -4.29
C THR A 285 -1.84 5.71 -2.86
N PHE A 286 -1.94 4.82 -1.87
CA PHE A 286 -1.77 5.21 -0.47
C PHE A 286 -0.37 5.75 -0.19
N ALA A 287 0.67 5.10 -0.71
CA ALA A 287 2.05 5.59 -0.57
C ALA A 287 2.24 6.97 -1.22
N MET A 288 1.61 7.21 -2.38
CA MET A 288 1.60 8.52 -3.04
C MET A 288 0.91 9.59 -2.18
N GLN A 289 -0.26 9.28 -1.61
CA GLN A 289 -0.97 10.20 -0.71
C GLN A 289 -0.17 10.55 0.55
N GLN A 290 0.74 9.67 1.00
CA GLN A 290 1.61 9.95 2.14
C GLN A 290 2.96 10.57 1.75
N GLN A 291 3.21 10.95 0.49
CA GLN A 291 4.53 11.49 0.06
C GLN A 291 4.99 12.72 0.84
N ASN A 292 4.05 13.59 1.21
CA ASN A 292 4.33 14.82 1.96
C ASN A 292 4.52 14.61 3.47
N LYS A 293 4.28 13.38 3.97
CA LYS A 293 4.48 13.05 5.38
C LYS A 293 5.84 12.42 5.59
N ASN A 294 6.42 12.69 6.76
CA ASN A 294 7.61 11.98 7.20
C ASN A 294 7.19 10.63 7.82
N TRP A 295 7.33 9.55 7.05
CA TRP A 295 7.04 8.17 7.47
C TRP A 295 8.20 7.24 7.09
N LEU A 296 8.42 6.21 7.93
CA LEU A 296 9.36 5.12 7.67
C LEU A 296 8.66 3.87 7.14
N LEU A 297 7.47 3.57 7.67
CA LEU A 297 6.75 2.34 7.40
C LEU A 297 5.28 2.60 7.09
N LEU A 298 4.78 2.02 6.00
CA LEU A 298 3.36 1.87 5.75
C LEU A 298 2.94 0.42 5.99
N GLU A 299 1.88 0.22 6.79
CA GLU A 299 1.40 -1.11 7.15
C GLU A 299 0.09 -1.44 6.42
N PHE A 300 0.05 -2.59 5.74
CA PHE A 300 -1.13 -3.10 5.04
C PHE A 300 -1.71 -4.37 5.65
N SER A 301 -1.17 -4.82 6.79
CA SER A 301 -1.75 -5.83 7.67
C SER A 301 -1.50 -5.48 9.14
N ALA A 302 -2.43 -5.89 10.01
CA ALA A 302 -2.27 -5.82 11.46
C ALA A 302 -1.40 -6.96 12.02
N LEU A 303 -1.27 -8.05 11.27
CA LEU A 303 -0.70 -9.30 11.76
C LEU A 303 0.79 -9.40 11.39
N GLY A 304 1.61 -9.59 12.42
CA GLY A 304 3.03 -9.91 12.29
C GLY A 304 3.80 -8.90 11.43
N PHE A 305 4.78 -9.45 10.71
CA PHE A 305 5.67 -8.71 9.81
C PHE A 305 5.17 -8.74 8.35
N ILE A 306 3.86 -8.91 8.14
CA ILE A 306 3.25 -9.00 6.81
C ILE A 306 2.82 -7.61 6.34
N GLY A 307 2.99 -7.34 5.05
CA GLY A 307 2.50 -6.12 4.40
C GLY A 307 3.22 -4.87 4.92
N LYS A 308 4.52 -4.98 5.22
CA LYS A 308 5.35 -3.87 5.67
C LYS A 308 6.03 -3.22 4.48
N MET A 309 5.61 -2.00 4.14
CA MET A 309 6.17 -1.23 3.03
C MET A 309 7.17 -0.18 3.52
N PHE A 310 8.35 -0.17 2.89
CA PHE A 310 9.43 0.77 3.12
C PHE A 310 9.82 1.48 1.82
N LYS A 311 10.42 2.66 1.91
CA LYS A 311 11.13 3.26 0.78
C LYS A 311 12.46 2.53 0.63
N THR A 312 12.84 2.16 -0.59
CA THR A 312 14.09 1.41 -0.82
C THR A 312 15.33 2.16 -0.35
N ARG A 313 15.31 3.50 -0.39
CA ARG A 313 16.37 4.36 0.14
C ARG A 313 16.62 4.20 1.65
N ASP A 314 15.59 3.82 2.41
CA ASP A 314 15.67 3.68 3.87
C ASP A 314 16.12 2.26 4.28
N LEU A 315 16.15 1.31 3.33
CA LEU A 315 16.46 -0.10 3.61
C LEU A 315 17.86 -0.33 4.18
N ASN A 316 18.87 0.44 3.76
CA ASN A 316 20.23 0.25 4.29
C ASN A 316 20.28 0.43 5.81
N MET A 317 19.68 1.52 6.31
CA MET A 317 19.61 1.79 7.76
C MET A 317 18.82 0.70 8.49
N ILE A 318 17.72 0.22 7.91
CA ILE A 318 16.89 -0.83 8.49
C ILE A 318 17.67 -2.16 8.55
N VAL A 319 18.30 -2.55 7.45
CA VAL A 319 19.12 -3.76 7.34
C VAL A 319 20.28 -3.72 8.32
N GLU A 320 21.01 -2.60 8.39
CA GLU A 320 22.12 -2.45 9.34
C GLU A 320 21.64 -2.62 10.78
N PHE A 321 20.49 -2.04 11.14
CA PHE A 321 19.92 -2.21 12.48
C PHE A 321 19.49 -3.66 12.75
N PHE A 322 18.87 -4.32 11.78
CA PHE A 322 18.48 -5.73 11.91
C PHE A 322 19.69 -6.64 12.08
N LEU A 323 20.75 -6.40 11.32
CA LEU A 323 21.98 -7.18 11.40
C LEU A 323 22.78 -6.87 12.65
N MET A 324 22.76 -5.63 13.15
CA MET A 324 23.39 -5.28 14.42
C MET A 324 22.84 -6.11 15.59
N PHE A 325 21.52 -6.37 15.59
CA PHE A 325 20.81 -7.04 16.70
C PHE A 325 20.16 -8.37 16.32
N HIS A 326 20.62 -9.01 15.24
CA HIS A 326 19.97 -10.21 14.67
C HIS A 326 19.90 -11.38 15.66
N LYS A 327 20.84 -11.48 16.60
CA LYS A 327 20.87 -12.52 17.64
C LYS A 327 20.02 -12.15 18.85
N ASP A 328 19.77 -10.86 19.08
CA ASP A 328 19.24 -10.36 20.36
C ASP A 328 17.72 -10.33 20.42
N LYS A 329 17.03 -10.01 19.32
CA LYS A 329 15.56 -9.88 19.33
C LYS A 329 14.94 -10.36 18.01
N PRO A 330 13.66 -10.80 18.02
CA PRO A 330 12.93 -11.08 16.78
C PRO A 330 12.68 -9.80 15.96
N ILE A 331 12.45 -9.95 14.66
CA ILE A 331 12.40 -8.84 13.69
C ILE A 331 11.30 -7.81 14.00
N ASP A 332 10.12 -8.24 14.44
CA ASP A 332 9.02 -7.35 14.83
C ASP A 332 9.43 -6.39 15.94
N TRP A 333 10.20 -6.91 16.91
CA TRP A 333 10.67 -6.12 18.04
C TRP A 333 11.76 -5.17 17.59
N LEU A 334 12.69 -5.62 16.75
CA LEU A 334 13.74 -4.75 16.20
C LEU A 334 13.12 -3.57 15.43
N LEU A 335 12.10 -3.82 14.61
CA LEU A 335 11.37 -2.76 13.92
C LEU A 335 10.70 -1.77 14.89
N ASP A 336 10.07 -2.26 15.96
CA ASP A 336 9.51 -1.37 17.00
C ASP A 336 10.59 -0.55 17.74
N HIS A 337 11.79 -1.12 17.92
CA HIS A 337 12.94 -0.40 18.50
C HIS A 337 13.46 0.67 17.54
N ILE A 338 13.50 0.44 16.22
CA ILE A 338 13.83 1.48 15.25
C ILE A 338 12.86 2.67 15.42
N LEU A 339 11.56 2.38 15.50
CA LEU A 339 10.55 3.43 15.70
C LEU A 339 10.75 4.16 17.04
N TYR A 340 11.01 3.42 18.12
CA TYR A 340 11.27 3.99 19.43
C TYR A 340 12.46 4.98 19.38
N VAL A 341 13.59 4.55 18.85
CA VAL A 341 14.82 5.36 18.77
C VAL A 341 14.63 6.58 17.86
N LYS A 342 13.82 6.48 16.81
CA LYS A 342 13.62 7.58 15.86
C LYS A 342 12.67 8.66 16.33
N VAL A 343 11.60 8.32 17.08
CA VAL A 343 10.51 9.27 17.36
C VAL A 343 10.06 9.36 18.82
N CYS A 344 10.45 8.44 19.69
CA CYS A 344 10.03 8.50 21.09
C CYS A 344 11.00 9.36 21.91
N ASN A 345 10.44 10.31 22.67
CA ASN A 345 11.18 11.06 23.67
C ASN A 345 11.12 10.31 25.02
N PRO A 346 12.25 9.86 25.58
CA PRO A 346 12.29 9.14 26.86
C PRO A 346 11.77 9.93 28.07
N GLU A 347 11.76 11.27 28.00
CA GLU A 347 11.28 12.15 29.07
C GLU A 347 9.76 12.36 29.06
N LYS A 348 9.07 11.82 28.03
CA LYS A 348 7.61 11.95 27.88
C LYS A 348 6.91 10.64 28.18
N ASP A 349 5.60 10.74 28.36
CA ASP A 349 4.76 9.61 28.72
C ASP A 349 4.60 8.59 27.56
N PRO A 350 4.24 7.33 27.86
CA PRO A 350 4.07 6.30 26.85
C PRO A 350 3.01 6.60 25.76
N LYS A 351 2.00 7.44 26.05
CA LYS A 351 0.98 7.81 25.04
C LYS A 351 1.58 8.75 24.01
N HIS A 352 2.48 9.66 24.41
CA HIS A 352 3.26 10.46 23.47
C HIS A 352 4.03 9.56 22.50
N CYS A 353 4.85 8.63 23.01
CA CYS A 353 5.61 7.70 22.17
C CYS A 353 4.70 6.88 21.24
N SER A 354 3.55 6.40 21.73
CA SER A 354 2.59 5.65 20.91
C SER A 354 2.03 6.50 19.75
N ARG A 355 1.73 7.78 19.99
CA ARG A 355 1.22 8.70 18.97
C ARG A 355 2.29 9.02 17.92
N GLU A 356 3.52 9.31 18.35
CA GLU A 356 4.62 9.58 17.43
C GLU A 356 4.95 8.35 16.57
N LYS A 357 4.98 7.15 17.19
CA LYS A 357 5.10 5.88 16.46
C LYS A 357 3.98 5.71 15.43
N ALA A 358 2.73 6.01 15.78
CA ALA A 358 1.59 5.89 14.85
C ALA A 358 1.63 6.91 13.69
N ALA A 359 2.25 8.08 13.90
CA ALA A 359 2.47 9.05 12.83
C ALA A 359 3.60 8.63 11.87
N TYR A 360 4.62 7.94 12.39
CA TYR A 360 5.78 7.48 11.61
C TYR A 360 5.58 6.09 10.97
N ARG A 361 4.71 5.27 11.58
CA ARG A 361 4.21 3.98 11.11
C ARG A 361 2.72 4.09 10.79
N ILE A 362 2.42 4.45 9.56
CA ILE A 362 1.04 4.74 9.14
C ILE A 362 0.39 3.46 8.64
N ARG A 363 -0.72 3.07 9.27
CA ARG A 363 -1.46 1.87 8.90
C ARG A 363 -2.62 2.17 7.96
N TYR A 364 -2.66 1.47 6.85
CA TYR A 364 -3.80 1.46 5.93
C TYR A 364 -4.91 0.54 6.45
N LYS A 365 -6.16 0.94 6.23
CA LYS A 365 -7.35 0.14 6.50
C LYS A 365 -8.30 0.23 5.31
N PRO A 366 -8.87 -0.89 4.83
CA PRO A 366 -8.78 -2.26 5.37
C PRO A 366 -7.44 -2.96 5.05
N SER A 367 -7.11 -4.01 5.80
CA SER A 367 -5.90 -4.81 5.55
C SER A 367 -5.97 -5.46 4.16
N GLN A 368 -4.86 -5.43 3.42
CA GLN A 368 -4.76 -5.95 2.04
C GLN A 368 -4.34 -7.43 1.99
N PHE A 369 -3.85 -7.97 3.11
CA PHE A 369 -3.33 -9.33 3.20
C PHE A 369 -3.94 -10.08 4.39
N GLN A 370 -4.14 -11.38 4.20
CA GLN A 370 -4.59 -12.31 5.23
C GLN A 370 -3.70 -13.52 5.29
N HIS A 371 -3.14 -13.76 6.47
CA HIS A 371 -2.44 -15.00 6.76
C HIS A 371 -3.41 -16.19 6.72
N ILE A 372 -3.09 -17.23 5.96
CA ILE A 372 -3.88 -18.45 5.81
C ILE A 372 -3.17 -19.70 6.37
N GLY A 373 -1.88 -19.61 6.67
CA GLY A 373 -1.10 -20.73 7.19
C GLY A 373 -1.66 -21.24 8.53
N LEU A 374 -2.20 -22.46 8.55
CA LEU A 374 -2.68 -23.09 9.78
C LEU A 374 -1.52 -23.69 10.58
N HIS A 375 -0.53 -24.23 9.88
CA HIS A 375 0.66 -24.82 10.47
C HIS A 375 1.87 -23.90 10.29
N SER A 376 2.41 -23.44 11.42
CA SER A 376 3.64 -22.64 11.43
C SER A 376 4.83 -23.49 11.00
N SER A 377 5.83 -22.84 10.45
CA SER A 377 7.16 -23.42 10.21
C SER A 377 7.89 -23.81 11.51
N LEU A 378 7.50 -23.24 12.66
CA LEU A 378 7.96 -23.71 13.97
C LEU A 378 7.15 -24.95 14.39
N LYS A 379 7.84 -26.08 14.59
CA LYS A 379 7.23 -27.38 14.91
C LYS A 379 6.21 -27.27 16.05
N GLY A 380 5.01 -27.80 15.81
CA GLY A 380 3.93 -27.89 16.79
C GLY A 380 3.10 -26.61 17.00
N LYS A 381 3.42 -25.48 16.33
CA LYS A 381 2.65 -24.24 16.48
C LYS A 381 1.54 -24.16 15.42
N VAL A 382 0.30 -24.20 15.88
CA VAL A 382 -0.90 -23.97 15.05
C VAL A 382 -1.30 -22.50 15.12
N GLN A 383 -1.39 -21.83 13.98
CA GLN A 383 -1.75 -20.42 13.86
C GLN A 383 -3.19 -20.29 13.35
N LYS A 384 -4.09 -19.75 14.20
CA LYS A 384 -5.52 -19.53 13.85
C LYS A 384 -5.88 -18.05 13.75
N LEU A 385 -4.89 -17.15 13.87
CA LEU A 385 -5.14 -15.71 13.85
C LEU A 385 -5.64 -15.25 12.49
N LYS A 386 -6.76 -14.54 12.49
CA LYS A 386 -7.29 -13.82 11.32
C LYS A 386 -7.09 -12.33 11.51
N ASP A 387 -6.79 -11.62 10.42
CA ASP A 387 -6.56 -10.18 10.51
C ASP A 387 -7.90 -9.51 10.72
N LYS A 388 -8.03 -8.82 11.85
CA LYS A 388 -9.29 -8.20 12.25
C LYS A 388 -9.78 -7.18 11.24
N ASP A 389 -8.93 -6.61 10.39
CA ASP A 389 -9.29 -5.58 9.43
C ASP A 389 -9.26 -6.10 7.97
N PHE A 390 -8.93 -7.37 7.74
CA PHE A 390 -8.99 -8.00 6.41
C PHE A 390 -10.43 -8.32 6.04
N LYS A 391 -10.84 -7.93 4.82
CA LYS A 391 -12.25 -7.93 4.39
C LYS A 391 -13.20 -7.13 5.29
N LYS A 392 -12.69 -6.29 6.21
CA LYS A 392 -13.48 -5.27 6.94
C LYS A 392 -13.66 -3.97 6.16
N GLY A 393 -13.20 -3.93 4.91
CA GLY A 393 -13.76 -2.98 3.97
C GLY A 393 -15.15 -3.46 3.67
N PHE A 394 -16.16 -2.61 3.89
CA PHE A 394 -17.45 -2.75 3.23
C PHE A 394 -17.18 -3.22 1.81
N LYS A 395 -17.75 -4.36 1.41
CA LYS A 395 -17.66 -4.85 0.04
C LYS A 395 -18.03 -3.68 -0.87
N ARG A 396 -17.03 -2.98 -1.42
CA ARG A 396 -17.20 -2.00 -2.48
C ARG A 396 -17.61 -2.82 -3.68
N GLN A 397 -18.90 -3.17 -3.74
CA GLN A 397 -19.37 -3.98 -4.85
C GLN A 397 -19.32 -3.17 -6.13
N PHE A 398 -19.28 -1.84 -6.07
CA PHE A 398 -19.03 -1.01 -7.23
C PHE A 398 -18.53 0.40 -6.83
N ALA A 399 -17.47 0.89 -7.48
CA ALA A 399 -17.10 2.30 -7.42
C ALA A 399 -18.02 3.06 -8.39
N HIS A 400 -19.07 3.67 -7.86
CA HIS A 400 -19.98 4.49 -8.66
C HIS A 400 -19.82 5.96 -8.26
N ILE A 401 -19.99 6.87 -9.23
CA ILE A 401 -20.06 8.31 -8.99
C ILE A 401 -21.53 8.70 -9.03
N ASN A 402 -22.07 9.15 -7.90
CA ASN A 402 -23.41 9.72 -7.86
C ASN A 402 -23.42 11.15 -8.41
N PRO A 403 -24.56 11.63 -8.94
CA PRO A 403 -24.71 13.04 -9.31
C PRO A 403 -24.51 13.96 -8.09
N ASN A 404 -24.25 15.25 -8.31
CA ASN A 404 -24.14 16.18 -7.19
C ASN A 404 -25.52 16.37 -6.52
N ALA A 405 -25.59 16.14 -5.21
CA ALA A 405 -26.78 16.37 -4.41
C ALA A 405 -26.44 16.86 -3.01
N GLU A 406 -27.31 17.70 -2.45
CA GLU A 406 -27.34 18.00 -1.02
C GLU A 406 -28.09 16.87 -0.31
N VAL A 407 -27.41 16.23 0.65
CA VAL A 407 -27.95 15.06 1.35
C VAL A 407 -28.30 15.39 2.80
N SER A 408 -29.48 14.99 3.25
CA SER A 408 -29.93 15.18 4.64
C SER A 408 -30.74 13.98 5.12
N SER A 409 -30.77 13.75 6.42
CA SER A 409 -31.61 12.70 7.03
C SER A 409 -32.08 13.12 8.41
N THR A 410 -33.29 12.68 8.77
CA THR A 410 -33.82 12.80 10.15
C THR A 410 -33.27 11.70 11.07
N ILE A 411 -32.74 10.62 10.49
CA ILE A 411 -32.13 9.51 11.23
C ILE A 411 -30.74 9.93 11.70
N ASN A 412 -30.51 9.89 13.01
CA ASN A 412 -29.21 10.24 13.59
C ASN A 412 -28.14 9.22 13.19
N HIS A 413 -26.99 9.69 12.73
CA HIS A 413 -25.88 8.83 12.36
C HIS A 413 -25.01 8.45 13.56
N TYR A 414 -24.44 7.26 13.50
CA TYR A 414 -23.51 6.75 14.51
C TYR A 414 -22.08 7.18 14.18
N MET A 415 -21.42 7.84 15.15
CA MET A 415 -20.03 8.28 15.06
C MET A 415 -19.70 9.02 13.75
N LYS A 416 -18.93 8.39 12.86
CA LYS A 416 -18.37 8.98 11.64
C LYS A 416 -19.10 8.56 10.35
N TYR A 417 -20.13 7.70 10.47
CA TYR A 417 -20.83 7.03 9.37
C TYR A 417 -21.99 7.89 8.83
N THR A 418 -21.65 9.02 8.23
CA THR A 418 -22.61 10.04 7.77
C THR A 418 -23.22 9.68 6.41
N LEU A 419 -24.42 10.22 6.13
CA LEU A 419 -25.09 10.03 4.84
C LEU A 419 -24.27 10.60 3.68
N LEU A 420 -23.58 11.72 3.90
CA LEU A 420 -22.72 12.34 2.89
C LEU A 420 -21.60 11.40 2.44
N LYS A 421 -20.95 10.72 3.38
CA LYS A 421 -19.90 9.75 3.05
C LYS A 421 -20.45 8.53 2.32
N ALA A 422 -21.65 8.09 2.68
CA ALA A 422 -22.37 7.03 1.98
C ALA A 422 -22.67 7.41 0.53
N TYR A 423 -23.14 8.65 0.33
CA TYR A 423 -23.48 9.18 -0.98
C TYR A 423 -22.25 9.37 -1.88
N GLN A 424 -21.12 9.80 -1.31
CA GLN A 424 -19.85 9.98 -2.03
C GLN A 424 -19.10 8.65 -2.26
N GLY A 425 -19.58 7.54 -1.70
CA GLY A 425 -18.90 6.24 -1.76
C GLY A 425 -17.65 6.15 -0.88
N GLU A 426 -17.48 7.06 0.07
CA GLU A 426 -16.33 7.09 0.99
C GLU A 426 -16.46 6.09 2.16
N ASP A 427 -17.66 5.96 2.73
CA ASP A 427 -17.99 5.07 3.86
C ASP A 427 -19.48 4.65 3.77
N ILE A 428 -20.07 4.05 4.79
CA ILE A 428 -21.52 3.79 4.86
C ILE A 428 -22.27 4.85 5.66
N PHE A 429 -23.60 4.85 5.54
CA PHE A 429 -24.48 5.49 6.51
C PHE A 429 -24.88 4.44 7.54
N TRP A 430 -24.63 4.71 8.81
CA TRP A 430 -25.09 3.85 9.91
C TRP A 430 -25.94 4.72 10.84
N GLY A 431 -27.25 4.57 10.73
CA GLY A 431 -28.24 5.32 11.49
C GLY A 431 -28.70 4.58 12.74
N THR A 432 -29.11 5.33 13.76
CA THR A 432 -29.87 4.80 14.90
C THR A 432 -31.20 4.21 14.44
N THR A 433 -31.89 3.48 15.33
CA THR A 433 -33.22 2.90 15.05
C THR A 433 -34.20 3.94 14.50
N PRO A 434 -34.67 3.80 13.24
CA PRO A 434 -35.63 4.73 12.65
C PRO A 434 -37.06 4.55 13.18
N SER A 435 -37.79 5.65 13.22
CA SER A 435 -39.23 5.69 13.52
C SER A 435 -40.05 5.88 12.25
N ALA A 436 -41.34 5.53 12.30
CA ALA A 436 -42.28 5.79 11.23
C ALA A 436 -42.30 7.30 10.87
N GLY A 437 -42.13 7.61 9.59
CA GLY A 437 -42.02 8.97 9.08
C GLY A 437 -40.59 9.51 8.93
N ASP A 438 -39.57 8.79 9.38
CA ASP A 438 -38.17 9.19 9.16
C ASP A 438 -37.81 9.25 7.67
N LEU A 439 -36.95 10.22 7.32
CA LEU A 439 -36.59 10.56 5.96
C LEU A 439 -35.08 10.53 5.72
N VAL A 440 -34.70 10.07 4.52
CA VAL A 440 -33.37 10.24 3.93
C VAL A 440 -33.55 10.95 2.59
N LYS A 441 -32.95 12.11 2.39
CA LYS A 441 -33.22 13.01 1.26
C LYS A 441 -31.96 13.28 0.44
N PHE A 442 -32.14 13.37 -0.87
CA PHE A 442 -31.14 13.70 -1.88
C PHE A 442 -31.71 14.80 -2.76
N LYS A 443 -31.26 16.04 -2.55
CA LYS A 443 -31.73 17.21 -3.31
C LYS A 443 -30.74 17.56 -4.41
N PHE A 444 -31.21 17.59 -5.66
CA PHE A 444 -30.40 17.83 -6.85
C PHE A 444 -30.47 19.31 -7.25
N VAL A 445 -29.31 19.96 -7.30
CA VAL A 445 -29.19 21.37 -7.70
C VAL A 445 -28.09 21.48 -8.77
N PRO A 446 -28.44 21.61 -10.07
CA PRO A 446 -29.79 21.70 -10.65
C PRO A 446 -30.55 20.34 -10.68
N PRO A 447 -31.90 20.35 -10.88
CA PRO A 447 -32.68 19.12 -11.08
C PRO A 447 -32.15 18.23 -12.21
N ILE A 448 -32.29 16.92 -12.07
CA ILE A 448 -31.71 15.92 -13.00
C ILE A 448 -32.75 14.92 -13.52
N LEU A 449 -32.54 14.40 -14.73
CA LEU A 449 -33.27 13.23 -15.21
C LEU A 449 -32.62 11.98 -14.61
N ILE A 450 -33.35 11.19 -13.82
CA ILE A 450 -32.87 9.94 -13.25
C ILE A 450 -33.30 8.79 -14.17
N GLN A 451 -32.37 7.89 -14.52
CA GLN A 451 -32.66 6.68 -15.29
C GLN A 451 -32.99 5.51 -14.36
N GLU A 452 -32.12 5.28 -13.39
CA GLU A 452 -32.22 4.17 -12.44
C GLU A 452 -31.65 4.56 -11.09
N PHE A 453 -32.16 3.90 -10.05
CA PHE A 453 -31.64 3.99 -8.69
C PHE A 453 -31.45 2.59 -8.11
N GLN A 454 -30.45 2.48 -7.25
CA GLN A 454 -30.18 1.31 -6.45
C GLN A 454 -29.76 1.74 -5.05
N PHE A 455 -30.50 1.27 -4.06
CA PHE A 455 -30.17 1.40 -2.65
C PHE A 455 -30.00 0.00 -2.05
N VAL A 456 -28.90 -0.21 -1.33
CA VAL A 456 -28.64 -1.44 -0.59
C VAL A 456 -28.47 -1.10 0.87
N SER A 457 -29.28 -1.76 1.67
CA SER A 457 -29.31 -1.70 3.12
C SER A 457 -28.96 -3.07 3.69
N SER A 458 -27.66 -3.40 3.65
CA SER A 458 -27.15 -4.63 4.23
C SER A 458 -25.68 -4.50 4.61
N ASN A 459 -25.25 -5.30 5.59
CA ASN A 459 -23.86 -5.45 5.97
C ASN A 459 -23.59 -6.91 6.38
N GLU A 460 -22.47 -7.48 5.94
CA GLU A 460 -22.06 -8.85 6.30
C GLU A 460 -21.78 -9.01 7.80
N GLN A 461 -21.41 -7.92 8.46
CA GLN A 461 -21.08 -7.90 9.89
C GLN A 461 -22.31 -7.72 10.77
N ASN A 462 -23.34 -7.02 10.28
CA ASN A 462 -24.58 -6.72 10.99
C ASN A 462 -25.78 -6.93 10.04
N PRO A 463 -26.14 -8.18 9.71
CA PRO A 463 -27.23 -8.47 8.77
C PRO A 463 -28.61 -8.04 9.29
N GLY A 464 -28.72 -7.77 10.60
CA GLY A 464 -29.94 -7.26 11.24
C GLY A 464 -30.18 -5.76 11.06
N ASP A 465 -29.14 -4.99 10.73
CA ASP A 465 -29.21 -3.53 10.62
C ASP A 465 -29.60 -3.10 9.19
N LYS A 466 -30.88 -3.31 8.84
CA LYS A 466 -31.39 -3.13 7.49
C LYS A 466 -32.69 -2.32 7.47
N LEU A 467 -32.88 -1.55 6.40
CA LEU A 467 -34.13 -0.91 6.06
C LEU A 467 -35.09 -1.94 5.48
N TYR A 468 -36.28 -2.00 6.06
CA TYR A 468 -37.44 -2.72 5.56
C TYR A 468 -38.64 -1.78 5.70
N ASN A 469 -39.72 -2.03 4.96
CA ASN A 469 -40.92 -1.18 4.96
C ASN A 469 -40.60 0.31 4.71
N THR A 470 -39.68 0.55 3.77
CA THR A 470 -39.24 1.90 3.36
C THR A 470 -39.54 2.07 1.87
N ILE A 471 -40.13 3.22 1.50
CA ILE A 471 -40.48 3.54 0.11
C ILE A 471 -39.54 4.58 -0.50
N VAL A 472 -39.31 4.47 -1.80
CA VAL A 472 -38.51 5.40 -2.60
C VAL A 472 -39.47 6.32 -3.34
N GLU A 473 -39.31 7.62 -3.15
CA GLU A 473 -40.19 8.65 -3.69
C GLU A 473 -39.38 9.75 -4.38
N VAL A 474 -39.93 10.36 -5.43
CA VAL A 474 -39.29 11.46 -6.19
C VAL A 474 -40.21 12.67 -6.32
N LEU A 475 -39.61 13.85 -6.33
CA LEU A 475 -40.28 15.13 -6.53
C LEU A 475 -39.88 15.74 -7.89
N PRO A 476 -40.82 15.88 -8.84
CA PRO A 476 -40.58 16.51 -10.14
C PRO A 476 -40.36 18.03 -10.04
N SER A 477 -39.43 18.57 -10.84
CA SER A 477 -39.05 20.00 -10.86
C SER A 477 -40.12 20.95 -11.40
N TYR A 478 -41.12 20.42 -12.13
CA TYR A 478 -42.22 21.22 -12.66
C TYR A 478 -43.27 21.56 -11.60
N GLN A 479 -43.21 20.94 -10.41
CA GLN A 479 -44.07 21.29 -9.29
C GLN A 479 -43.52 22.54 -8.60
N ARG A 480 -44.20 23.68 -8.81
CA ARG A 480 -43.98 24.88 -7.99
C ARG A 480 -45.14 25.02 -7.01
N GLU A 481 -44.84 25.17 -5.73
CA GLU A 481 -45.80 25.67 -4.74
C GLU A 481 -46.42 26.99 -5.23
N LYS A 482 -47.75 27.06 -5.28
CA LYS A 482 -48.46 28.35 -5.28
C LYS A 482 -49.29 28.45 -4.00
N LYS A 483 -49.34 29.69 -3.49
CA LYS A 483 -50.01 30.12 -2.25
C LYS A 483 -51.37 29.44 -2.11
N GLU A 484 -51.62 28.89 -0.92
CA GLU A 484 -52.88 28.25 -0.43
C GLU A 484 -52.91 26.72 -0.32
N GLY A 485 -51.79 26.02 -0.52
CA GLY A 485 -51.61 24.67 0.06
C GLY A 485 -52.49 23.55 -0.49
N ILE A 486 -53.10 23.72 -1.66
CA ILE A 486 -53.84 22.66 -2.39
C ILE A 486 -53.15 22.45 -3.75
N LEU A 487 -52.72 21.21 -4.01
CA LEU A 487 -52.03 20.80 -5.24
C LEU A 487 -53.05 20.18 -6.21
N GLU A 488 -53.37 20.86 -7.31
CA GLU A 488 -53.98 20.21 -8.48
C GLU A 488 -52.91 20.01 -9.56
N ALA A 489 -52.77 18.77 -10.03
CA ALA A 489 -51.97 18.44 -11.20
C ALA A 489 -52.90 18.20 -12.40
N ASP A 490 -52.42 18.56 -13.59
CA ASP A 490 -53.01 18.20 -14.87
C ASP A 490 -52.99 16.66 -15.00
N ASP A 491 -54.13 16.02 -14.69
CA ASP A 491 -54.35 14.55 -14.69
C ASP A 491 -54.06 13.86 -16.04
N SER A 492 -53.68 14.63 -17.07
CA SER A 492 -53.46 14.15 -18.43
C SER A 492 -52.09 13.51 -18.69
N LYS A 493 -51.12 13.57 -17.76
CA LYS A 493 -49.76 13.03 -17.96
C LYS A 493 -49.29 11.95 -16.98
N ASP A 494 -49.90 11.84 -15.81
CA ASP A 494 -49.50 10.87 -14.79
C ASP A 494 -50.41 9.65 -14.85
N GLY A 495 -50.10 8.72 -15.77
CA GLY A 495 -50.78 7.42 -15.82
C GLY A 495 -50.66 6.68 -14.48
N GLN A 496 -51.69 6.79 -13.63
CA GLN A 496 -51.89 6.05 -12.37
C GLN A 496 -50.61 5.85 -11.53
N THR A 497 -49.93 6.94 -11.14
CA THR A 497 -48.84 6.83 -10.16
C THR A 497 -49.32 7.26 -8.77
N ASN A 498 -48.99 6.47 -7.74
CA ASN A 498 -49.35 6.74 -6.35
C ASN A 498 -48.65 8.02 -5.87
N ARG A 499 -49.34 9.15 -5.99
CA ARG A 499 -48.85 10.47 -5.56
C ARG A 499 -49.23 10.69 -4.10
N THR A 500 -48.27 11.18 -3.33
CA THR A 500 -48.44 11.56 -1.93
C THR A 500 -48.99 12.98 -1.80
N GLU A 501 -49.61 13.30 -0.66
CA GLU A 501 -50.20 14.62 -0.40
C GLU A 501 -49.18 15.78 -0.49
N ASP A 502 -47.91 15.50 -0.23
CA ASP A 502 -46.81 16.48 -0.34
C ASP A 502 -46.15 16.51 -1.73
N GLY A 503 -46.80 15.91 -2.73
CA GLY A 503 -46.47 16.04 -4.15
C GLY A 503 -45.51 14.99 -4.70
N TYR A 504 -44.90 14.15 -3.86
CA TYR A 504 -43.94 13.13 -4.29
C TYR A 504 -44.65 11.94 -4.95
N ILE A 505 -43.95 11.32 -5.89
CA ILE A 505 -44.41 10.14 -6.62
C ILE A 505 -43.61 8.93 -6.12
N GLN A 506 -44.30 7.86 -5.72
CA GLN A 506 -43.67 6.60 -5.34
C GLN A 506 -43.08 5.90 -6.59
N VAL A 507 -41.78 5.59 -6.55
CA VAL A 507 -41.06 4.94 -7.67
C VAL A 507 -40.42 3.61 -7.29
N GLY A 508 -40.41 3.23 -6.01
CA GLY A 508 -39.91 1.94 -5.56
C GLY A 508 -40.16 1.67 -4.08
N GLN A 509 -39.77 0.49 -3.64
CA GLN A 509 -39.86 0.04 -2.26
C GLN A 509 -38.67 -0.86 -1.93
N PHE A 510 -38.26 -0.86 -0.66
CA PHE A 510 -37.26 -1.80 -0.16
C PHE A 510 -37.87 -3.19 0.02
N ASP A 511 -37.24 -4.17 -0.63
CA ASP A 511 -37.48 -5.59 -0.44
C ASP A 511 -36.18 -6.28 -0.01
N GLU A 512 -36.23 -7.07 1.06
CA GLU A 512 -35.08 -7.70 1.71
C GLU A 512 -33.83 -6.79 1.89
N GLY A 513 -34.03 -5.50 2.18
CA GLY A 513 -32.93 -4.55 2.36
C GLY A 513 -32.32 -4.06 1.05
N LYS A 514 -33.03 -4.15 -0.09
CA LYS A 514 -32.62 -3.55 -1.36
C LYS A 514 -33.81 -2.84 -2.02
N ALA A 515 -33.56 -1.70 -2.64
CA ALA A 515 -34.51 -1.03 -3.51
C ALA A 515 -33.82 -0.75 -4.85
N ILE A 516 -34.29 -1.38 -5.92
CA ILE A 516 -33.76 -1.21 -7.28
C ILE A 516 -34.94 -0.88 -8.19
N GLY A 517 -34.83 0.22 -8.94
CA GLY A 517 -35.92 0.66 -9.80
C GLY A 517 -35.47 1.62 -10.88
N LYS A 518 -36.31 1.77 -11.90
CA LYS A 518 -36.16 2.76 -12.97
C LYS A 518 -37.16 3.88 -12.75
N VAL A 519 -36.73 5.12 -12.98
CA VAL A 519 -37.64 6.27 -12.92
C VAL A 519 -38.24 6.46 -14.30
N ASN A 520 -39.56 6.52 -14.39
CA ASN A 520 -40.26 6.66 -15.68
C ASN A 520 -39.92 8.03 -16.30
N SER A 521 -39.50 8.03 -17.57
CA SER A 521 -39.15 9.23 -18.33
C SER A 521 -40.25 10.30 -18.35
N ASN A 522 -41.51 9.92 -18.16
CA ASN A 522 -42.65 10.84 -18.10
C ASN A 522 -42.61 11.77 -16.87
N ILE A 523 -41.92 11.37 -15.80
CA ILE A 523 -41.77 12.14 -14.55
C ILE A 523 -40.92 13.41 -14.78
N GLY A 524 -40.08 13.43 -15.81
CA GLY A 524 -39.23 14.58 -16.11
C GLY A 524 -38.07 14.78 -15.13
N GLU A 525 -37.54 16.00 -15.06
CA GLU A 525 -36.41 16.33 -14.17
C GLU A 525 -36.85 16.26 -12.70
N VAL A 526 -36.06 15.59 -11.87
CA VAL A 526 -36.30 15.37 -10.44
C VAL A 526 -35.49 16.38 -9.63
N GLU A 527 -36.17 17.09 -8.72
CA GLU A 527 -35.56 18.03 -7.78
C GLU A 527 -35.10 17.34 -6.49
N GLU A 528 -35.91 16.44 -5.93
CA GLU A 528 -35.58 15.72 -4.70
C GLU A 528 -35.95 14.24 -4.83
N LEU A 529 -35.06 13.35 -4.40
CA LEU A 529 -35.37 11.94 -4.18
C LEU A 529 -35.30 11.68 -2.67
N ARG A 530 -36.26 10.93 -2.13
CA ARG A 530 -36.24 10.56 -0.71
C ARG A 530 -36.60 9.11 -0.45
N LEU A 531 -36.10 8.60 0.67
CA LEU A 531 -36.50 7.35 1.28
C LEU A 531 -37.37 7.69 2.49
N ARG A 532 -38.58 7.13 2.56
CA ARG A 532 -39.53 7.33 3.66
C ARG A 532 -39.78 6.02 4.39
N VAL A 533 -39.53 6.02 5.70
CA VAL A 533 -39.79 4.88 6.58
C VAL A 533 -41.28 4.84 6.93
N MET A 534 -41.94 3.71 6.69
CA MET A 534 -43.41 3.60 6.87
C MET A 534 -43.82 3.11 8.26
N GLU A 535 -42.95 2.38 8.95
CA GLU A 535 -43.21 1.76 10.25
C GLU A 535 -41.99 1.88 11.16
N ASP A 536 -42.19 1.76 12.47
CA ASP A 536 -41.07 1.74 13.43
C ASP A 536 -40.20 0.50 13.23
N LEU A 537 -38.89 0.71 13.05
CA LEU A 537 -37.93 -0.38 12.92
C LEU A 537 -37.45 -0.81 14.31
N LYS A 538 -37.03 -2.08 14.45
CA LYS A 538 -36.54 -2.64 15.72
C LYS A 538 -35.03 -2.51 15.90
N ASN A 539 -34.31 -2.37 14.79
CA ASN A 539 -32.85 -2.34 14.75
C ASN A 539 -32.36 -1.01 14.17
N TRP A 540 -31.06 -0.76 14.33
CA TRP A 540 -30.36 0.31 13.63
C TRP A 540 -30.38 0.04 12.12
N VAL A 541 -30.01 1.03 11.32
CA VAL A 541 -30.04 0.88 9.85
C VAL A 541 -28.72 1.21 9.22
N ILE A 542 -28.36 0.45 8.20
CA ILE A 542 -27.19 0.72 7.38
C ILE A 542 -27.64 0.98 5.94
N LEU A 543 -27.18 2.05 5.31
CA LEU A 543 -27.17 2.18 3.85
C LEU A 543 -25.73 1.98 3.37
N SER A 544 -25.48 0.85 2.72
CA SER A 544 -24.15 0.43 2.29
C SER A 544 -23.85 0.71 0.82
N ASN A 545 -24.88 0.84 -0.01
CA ASN A 545 -24.73 1.31 -1.38
C ASN A 545 -25.86 2.28 -1.72
N ILE A 546 -25.48 3.45 -2.24
CA ILE A 546 -26.38 4.43 -2.83
C ILE A 546 -25.87 4.65 -4.25
N HIS A 547 -26.67 4.28 -5.24
CA HIS A 547 -26.34 4.49 -6.64
C HIS A 547 -27.52 5.11 -7.37
N ILE A 548 -27.30 6.30 -7.93
CA ILE A 548 -28.30 7.04 -8.70
C ILE A 548 -27.67 7.36 -10.06
N VAL A 549 -28.31 6.90 -11.13
CA VAL A 549 -27.78 7.06 -12.50
C VAL A 549 -28.58 8.15 -13.22
N PRO A 550 -27.94 9.28 -13.58
CA PRO A 550 -28.60 10.31 -14.39
C PRO A 550 -28.65 9.90 -15.86
N VAL A 551 -29.65 10.39 -16.60
CA VAL A 551 -29.70 10.28 -18.06
C VAL A 551 -28.64 11.21 -18.65
N VAL A 552 -27.64 10.65 -19.31
CA VAL A 552 -26.61 11.43 -20.01
C VAL A 552 -27.22 11.99 -21.31
N LYS A 553 -27.43 13.31 -21.37
CA LYS A 553 -27.72 14.00 -22.64
C LYS A 553 -26.46 13.89 -23.51
N LYS A 554 -26.51 13.07 -24.57
CA LYS A 554 -25.47 12.99 -25.60
C LYS A 554 -25.37 14.29 -26.38
#